data_AF-A0A8J6H3N1-F1
#
_entry.id   AF-A0A8J6H3N1-F1
#
_cell.length_a   1.000
_cell.length_b   1.000
_cell.length_c   1.000
_cell.angle_alpha   90.00
_cell.angle_beta   90.00
_cell.angle_gamma   90.00
#
_symmetry.space_group_name_H-M   'P 1'
#
loop_
_entity.id
_entity.type
_entity.pdbx_description
1 polymer ?
#
loop_
_entity_poly.entity_id
_entity_poly.type
_entity_poly.pdbx_seq_one_letter_code
_entity_poly.pdbx_strand_id
1 'polypeptide(L)'
;MNRLDVIIFGASGYSGKYVVQNLVKVSTNENCEITWGIAGRSLEKLQSVIKEMELKLGTKFDEVPMMVANTDDENSLIDMASRARLVVNCTGPYRVHGEAVVRACIQQNCHYTDICAEPQFMERMQLLYNEEAANKGVYVVPSCGVDSIPSDMGVDFVRKSFEGTLNSVEVYQEVVPDGGFGVGPCINSGTWESLVYVLADYSELRKIREKLFRIEVPPLVPKLSYR
;
A
#
# COMPACT_ATOMS: atom_id res chain seq x y z
N MET A 1 14.15 21.13 8.97
CA MET A 1 14.79 19.99 8.29
C MET A 1 14.00 19.71 7.02
N ASN A 2 14.66 19.42 5.90
CA ASN A 2 13.96 19.02 4.68
C ASN A 2 13.33 17.63 4.88
N ARG A 3 12.07 17.46 4.46
CA ARG A 3 11.38 16.16 4.46
C ARG A 3 12.00 15.28 3.37
N LEU A 4 12.15 13.99 3.65
CA LEU A 4 12.43 12.97 2.64
C LEU A 4 11.22 12.85 1.71
N ASP A 5 11.46 12.53 0.44
CA ASP A 5 10.36 12.29 -0.49
C ASP A 5 9.60 11.01 -0.11
N VAL A 6 10.32 9.95 0.27
CA VAL A 6 9.71 8.64 0.59
C VAL A 6 10.29 8.01 1.86
N ILE A 7 9.44 7.52 2.76
CA ILE A 7 9.82 6.58 3.81
C ILE A 7 9.10 5.26 3.60
N ILE A 8 9.85 4.16 3.59
CA ILE A 8 9.27 2.81 3.58
C ILE A 8 9.11 2.32 5.02
N PHE A 9 7.86 2.20 5.49
CA PHE A 9 7.55 1.69 6.83
C PHE A 9 7.29 0.18 6.79
N GLY A 10 7.94 -0.58 7.66
CA GLY A 10 7.94 -2.06 7.60
C GLY A 10 9.04 -2.61 6.69
N ALA A 11 10.12 -1.85 6.49
CA ALA A 11 11.20 -2.17 5.55
C ALA A 11 11.90 -3.52 5.81
N SER A 12 11.89 -4.00 7.05
CA SER A 12 12.46 -5.33 7.40
C SER A 12 11.52 -6.51 7.14
N GLY A 13 10.25 -6.25 6.81
CA GLY A 13 9.26 -7.27 6.47
C GLY A 13 9.52 -7.88 5.09
N TYR A 14 8.80 -8.97 4.78
CA TYR A 14 8.95 -9.68 3.51
C TYR A 14 8.76 -8.75 2.30
N SER A 15 7.57 -8.16 2.16
CA SER A 15 7.27 -7.23 1.06
C SER A 15 8.09 -5.94 1.15
N GLY A 16 8.33 -5.44 2.36
CA GLY A 16 9.11 -4.22 2.60
C GLY A 16 10.52 -4.29 2.00
N LYS A 17 11.20 -5.44 2.08
CA LYS A 17 12.52 -5.64 1.44
C LYS A 17 12.47 -5.50 -0.08
N TYR A 18 11.43 -5.99 -0.74
CA TYR A 18 11.25 -5.83 -2.19
C TYR A 18 10.94 -4.37 -2.55
N VAL A 19 10.17 -3.67 -1.74
CA VAL A 19 9.91 -2.24 -1.93
C VAL A 19 11.22 -1.44 -1.80
N VAL A 20 12.05 -1.71 -0.79
CA VAL A 20 13.38 -1.08 -0.66
C VAL A 20 14.23 -1.37 -1.89
N GLN A 21 14.31 -2.63 -2.32
CA GLN A 21 15.10 -3.00 -3.50
C GLN A 21 14.66 -2.25 -4.76
N ASN A 22 13.35 -2.11 -4.99
CA ASN A 22 12.83 -1.39 -6.15
C ASN A 22 13.04 0.12 -6.03
N LEU A 23 12.84 0.71 -4.85
CA LEU A 23 13.08 2.14 -4.64
C LEU A 23 14.54 2.51 -4.91
N VAL A 24 15.48 1.67 -4.48
CA VAL A 24 16.92 1.87 -4.79
C VAL A 24 17.13 1.91 -6.31
N LYS A 25 16.62 0.90 -7.04
CA LYS A 25 16.76 0.85 -8.51
C LYS A 25 16.19 2.09 -9.20
N VAL A 26 15.03 2.56 -8.75
CA VAL A 26 14.39 3.77 -9.30
C VAL A 26 15.23 5.01 -8.98
N SER A 27 15.72 5.13 -7.75
CA SER A 27 16.55 6.26 -7.32
C SER A 27 17.92 6.34 -8.01
N THR A 28 18.43 5.22 -8.53
CA THR A 28 19.75 5.17 -9.19
C THR A 28 19.71 5.19 -10.72
N ASN A 29 18.61 4.74 -11.34
CA ASN A 29 18.53 4.54 -12.80
C ASN A 29 17.77 5.63 -13.54
N GLU A 30 17.03 6.50 -12.83
CA GLU A 30 16.21 7.54 -13.46
C GLU A 30 16.79 8.92 -13.16
N ASN A 31 16.57 9.90 -14.03
CA ASN A 31 16.88 11.33 -13.82
C ASN A 31 16.04 11.95 -12.68
N CYS A 32 15.82 11.20 -11.61
CA CYS A 32 14.94 11.50 -10.50
C CYS A 32 15.74 11.30 -9.20
N GLU A 33 16.26 12.40 -8.66
CA GLU A 33 16.88 12.40 -7.33
C GLU A 33 15.78 12.31 -6.27
N ILE A 34 15.43 11.08 -5.87
CA ILE A 34 14.45 10.83 -4.80
C ILE A 34 15.22 10.69 -3.48
N THR A 35 14.92 11.56 -2.51
CA THR A 35 15.41 11.37 -1.15
C THR A 35 14.54 10.35 -0.41
N TRP A 36 15.16 9.33 0.17
CA TRP A 36 14.42 8.24 0.79
C TRP A 36 15.02 7.77 2.11
N GLY A 37 14.19 7.07 2.90
CA GLY A 37 14.59 6.43 4.14
C GLY A 37 13.75 5.21 4.46
N ILE A 38 14.13 4.50 5.53
CA ILE A 38 13.42 3.30 5.98
C ILE A 38 12.98 3.42 7.44
N ALA A 39 11.86 2.80 7.77
CA ALA A 39 11.33 2.78 9.12
C ALA A 39 10.81 1.41 9.53
N GLY A 40 10.88 1.14 10.83
CA GLY A 40 10.41 -0.10 11.44
C GLY A 40 10.74 -0.18 12.92
N ARG A 41 10.39 -1.30 13.57
CA ARG A 41 10.45 -1.43 15.03
C ARG A 41 11.85 -1.67 15.61
N SER A 42 12.82 -2.10 14.81
CA SER A 42 14.18 -2.45 15.28
C SER A 42 15.21 -1.84 14.34
N LEU A 43 16.04 -0.96 14.89
CA LEU A 43 17.12 -0.31 14.16
C LEU A 43 18.12 -1.35 13.62
N GLU A 44 18.41 -2.40 14.40
CA GLU A 44 19.33 -3.47 14.01
C GLU A 44 18.83 -4.22 12.77
N LYS A 45 17.52 -4.47 12.68
CA LYS A 45 16.90 -5.09 11.50
C LYS A 45 16.93 -4.16 10.28
N LEU A 46 16.72 -2.85 10.47
CA LEU A 46 16.81 -1.87 9.40
C LEU A 46 18.24 -1.79 8.84
N GLN A 47 19.25 -1.75 9.71
CA GLN A 47 20.66 -1.81 9.31
C GLN A 47 20.99 -3.10 8.54
N SER A 48 20.43 -4.23 8.97
CA SER A 48 20.60 -5.51 8.28
C SER A 48 19.98 -5.51 6.89
N VAL A 49 18.81 -4.88 6.69
CA VAL A 49 18.18 -4.71 5.37
C VAL A 49 19.10 -3.92 4.45
N ILE A 50 19.65 -2.79 4.92
CA ILE A 50 20.56 -1.98 4.11
C ILE A 50 21.79 -2.78 3.67
N LYS A 51 22.46 -3.46 4.61
CA LYS A 51 23.60 -4.33 4.28
C LYS A 51 23.25 -5.43 3.28
N GLU A 52 22.07 -6.05 3.43
CA GLU A 52 21.56 -7.06 2.51
C GLU A 52 21.34 -6.48 1.10
N MET A 53 20.77 -5.27 1.01
CA MET A 53 20.52 -4.60 -0.27
C MET A 53 21.81 -4.14 -0.96
N GLU A 54 22.78 -3.61 -0.21
CA GLU A 54 24.09 -3.26 -0.76
C GLU A 54 24.79 -4.47 -1.38
N LEU A 55 24.74 -5.63 -0.69
CA LEU A 55 25.31 -6.87 -1.18
C LEU A 55 24.58 -7.37 -2.44
N LYS A 56 23.24 -7.34 -2.44
CA LYS A 56 22.42 -7.81 -3.57
C LYS A 56 22.56 -6.94 -4.81
N LEU A 57 22.73 -5.63 -4.64
CA LEU A 57 22.79 -4.66 -5.73
C LEU A 57 24.22 -4.29 -6.12
N GLY A 58 25.23 -4.78 -5.38
CA GLY A 58 26.64 -4.48 -5.66
C GLY A 58 26.99 -3.00 -5.55
N THR A 59 26.19 -2.23 -4.81
CA THR A 59 26.30 -0.76 -4.69
C THR A 59 26.28 -0.38 -3.22
N LYS A 60 27.17 0.53 -2.81
CA LYS A 60 27.14 1.11 -1.48
C LYS A 60 26.17 2.28 -1.44
N PHE A 61 25.39 2.36 -0.38
CA PHE A 61 24.53 3.52 -0.18
C PHE A 61 25.26 4.52 0.71
N ASP A 62 25.03 5.81 0.44
CA ASP A 62 25.33 6.85 1.41
C ASP A 62 24.47 6.65 2.68
N GLU A 63 24.62 7.53 3.67
CA GLU A 63 23.89 7.43 4.93
C GLU A 63 22.36 7.41 4.70
N VAL A 64 21.77 6.22 4.70
CA VAL A 64 20.32 6.03 4.55
C VAL A 64 19.63 6.40 5.86
N PRO A 65 18.75 7.41 5.89
CA PRO A 65 17.97 7.74 7.08
C PRO A 65 17.14 6.56 7.57
N MET A 66 17.29 6.22 8.85
CA MET A 66 16.53 5.16 9.51
C MET A 66 15.72 5.74 10.68
N MET A 67 14.46 5.33 10.79
CA MET A 67 13.57 5.74 11.88
C MET A 67 13.02 4.52 12.61
N VAL A 68 13.09 4.58 13.94
CA VAL A 68 12.38 3.61 14.78
C VAL A 68 10.93 4.06 14.90
N ALA A 69 10.01 3.25 14.38
CA ALA A 69 8.58 3.51 14.41
C ALA A 69 7.82 2.23 14.77
N ASN A 70 6.84 2.36 15.66
CA ASN A 70 5.99 1.27 16.11
C ASN A 70 4.52 1.68 16.04
N THR A 71 3.65 0.80 15.57
CA THR A 71 2.22 1.08 15.43
C THR A 71 1.48 1.19 16.76
N ASP A 72 2.09 0.71 17.84
CA ASP A 72 1.60 0.89 19.22
C ASP A 72 2.10 2.20 19.87
N ASP A 73 2.96 2.97 19.20
CA ASP A 73 3.50 4.25 19.69
C ASP A 73 3.18 5.38 18.69
N GLU A 74 2.09 6.10 18.98
CA GLU A 74 1.59 7.19 18.15
C GLU A 74 2.62 8.31 17.92
N ASN A 75 3.45 8.63 18.93
CA ASN A 75 4.48 9.67 18.79
C ASN A 75 5.56 9.25 17.80
N SER A 76 5.92 7.96 17.79
CA SER A 76 6.88 7.43 16.81
C SER A 76 6.36 7.50 15.37
N LEU A 77 5.06 7.27 15.17
CA LEU A 77 4.42 7.40 13.86
C LEU A 77 4.34 8.86 13.40
N ILE A 78 4.04 9.78 14.33
CA ILE A 78 4.03 11.22 14.07
C ILE A 78 5.43 11.71 13.69
N ASP A 79 6.48 11.32 14.42
CA ASP A 79 7.86 11.69 14.08
C ASP A 79 8.24 11.17 12.70
N MET A 80 7.94 9.91 12.39
CA MET A 80 8.15 9.33 11.06
C MET A 80 7.41 10.11 9.96
N ALA A 81 6.11 10.35 10.13
CA ALA A 81 5.30 11.04 9.14
C ALA A 81 5.73 12.51 8.93
N SER A 82 6.22 13.17 9.99
CA SER A 82 6.73 14.55 9.90
C SER A 82 7.99 14.67 9.04
N ARG A 83 8.71 13.56 8.83
CA ARG A 83 9.98 13.50 8.10
C ARG A 83 9.85 13.00 6.66
N ALA A 84 8.67 12.55 6.24
CA ALA A 84 8.41 12.08 4.87
C ALA A 84 7.40 12.98 4.17
N ARG A 85 7.45 13.07 2.84
CA ARG A 85 6.36 13.54 1.98
C ARG A 85 5.37 12.42 1.66
N LEU A 86 5.88 11.20 1.51
CA LEU A 86 5.11 9.97 1.32
C LEU A 86 5.61 8.87 2.27
N VAL A 87 4.68 8.21 2.95
CA VAL A 87 4.93 6.94 3.63
C VAL A 87 4.38 5.80 2.79
N VAL A 88 5.24 4.83 2.46
CA VAL A 88 4.86 3.54 1.86
C VAL A 88 4.78 2.51 2.98
N ASN A 89 3.57 2.20 3.42
CA ASN A 89 3.33 1.29 4.52
C ASN A 89 3.28 -0.17 4.03
N CYS A 90 4.22 -0.97 4.51
CA CYS A 90 4.32 -2.41 4.26
C CYS A 90 4.03 -3.24 5.53
N THR A 91 3.40 -2.64 6.54
CA THR A 91 3.16 -3.24 7.86
C THR A 91 1.70 -3.67 7.98
N GLY A 92 1.42 -4.90 7.54
CA GLY A 92 0.16 -5.60 7.83
C GLY A 92 0.24 -6.44 9.11
N PRO A 93 -0.90 -6.97 9.61
CA PRO A 93 -2.26 -6.79 9.09
C PRO A 93 -2.80 -5.36 9.25
N TYR A 94 -3.36 -4.79 8.19
CA TYR A 94 -3.69 -3.35 8.10
C TYR A 94 -4.88 -2.96 8.96
N ARG A 95 -5.85 -3.86 9.15
CA ARG A 95 -6.94 -3.66 10.11
C ARG A 95 -6.46 -3.30 11.51
N VAL A 96 -5.33 -3.88 11.94
CA VAL A 96 -4.74 -3.70 13.27
C VAL A 96 -3.78 -2.52 13.28
N HIS A 97 -2.90 -2.46 12.29
CA HIS A 97 -1.74 -1.57 12.32
C HIS A 97 -1.86 -0.34 11.40
N GLY A 98 -2.71 -0.39 10.39
CA GLY A 98 -2.76 0.59 9.31
C GLY A 98 -3.38 1.93 9.72
N GLU A 99 -4.43 1.92 10.54
CA GLU A 99 -5.18 3.15 10.83
C GLU A 99 -4.34 4.19 11.57
N ALA A 100 -3.52 3.76 12.53
CA ALA A 100 -2.63 4.65 13.25
C ALA A 100 -1.63 5.35 12.31
N VAL A 101 -1.16 4.64 11.27
CA VAL A 101 -0.25 5.20 10.26
C VAL A 101 -0.98 6.20 9.36
N VAL A 102 -2.19 5.88 8.88
CA VAL A 102 -3.03 6.80 8.09
C VAL A 102 -3.28 8.09 8.85
N ARG A 103 -3.68 7.99 10.12
CA ARG A 103 -3.94 9.13 10.98
C ARG A 103 -2.71 10.00 11.17
N ALA A 104 -1.55 9.41 11.49
CA ALA A 104 -0.31 10.15 11.65
C ALA A 104 0.11 10.86 10.35
N CYS A 105 -0.06 10.20 9.20
CA CYS A 105 0.22 10.79 7.89
C CYS A 105 -0.65 12.03 7.63
N ILE A 106 -1.97 11.94 7.84
CA ILE A 106 -2.89 13.07 7.68
C ILE A 106 -2.57 14.18 8.67
N GLN A 107 -2.25 13.87 9.93
CA GLN A 107 -1.87 14.88 10.93
C GLN A 107 -0.62 15.67 10.52
N GLN A 108 0.35 15.02 9.88
CA GLN A 108 1.63 15.61 9.49
C GLN A 108 1.68 16.11 8.03
N ASN A 109 0.54 16.19 7.35
CA ASN A 109 0.46 16.55 5.93
C ASN A 109 1.38 15.68 5.05
N CYS A 110 1.45 14.38 5.35
CA CYS A 110 2.22 13.36 4.65
C CYS A 110 1.27 12.47 3.87
N HIS A 111 1.60 12.21 2.61
CA HIS A 111 0.88 11.25 1.79
C HIS A 111 1.09 9.83 2.29
N TYR A 112 0.12 8.97 2.00
CA TYR A 112 0.09 7.59 2.42
C TYR A 112 -0.22 6.68 1.24
N THR A 113 0.53 5.59 1.13
CA THR A 113 0.17 4.45 0.30
C THR A 113 0.58 3.14 0.97
N ASP A 114 0.00 2.03 0.53
CA ASP A 114 0.29 0.70 1.06
C ASP A 114 0.07 -0.40 0.01
N ILE A 115 0.29 -1.65 0.41
CA ILE A 115 0.00 -2.86 -0.37
C ILE A 115 -1.15 -3.66 0.25
N CYS A 116 -2.11 -2.97 0.89
CA CYS A 116 -3.23 -3.58 1.59
C CYS A 116 -4.15 -4.35 0.63
N ALA A 117 -4.68 -5.48 1.08
CA ALA A 117 -5.72 -6.26 0.40
C ALA A 117 -6.93 -6.52 1.31
N GLU A 118 -7.21 -5.61 2.26
CA GLU A 118 -8.26 -5.76 3.28
C GLU A 118 -9.40 -4.74 3.02
N PRO A 119 -10.51 -5.14 2.36
CA PRO A 119 -11.56 -4.20 1.96
C PRO A 119 -12.20 -3.43 3.13
N GLN A 120 -12.36 -4.08 4.28
CA GLN A 120 -12.90 -3.42 5.47
C GLN A 120 -12.01 -2.26 5.92
N PHE A 121 -10.69 -2.46 5.94
CA PHE A 121 -9.75 -1.41 6.31
C PHE A 121 -9.83 -0.26 5.31
N MET A 122 -9.74 -0.55 4.01
CA MET A 122 -9.73 0.47 2.96
C MET A 122 -10.99 1.35 3.00
N GLU A 123 -12.16 0.71 3.02
CA GLU A 123 -13.45 1.43 3.05
C GLU A 123 -13.65 2.15 4.40
N ARG A 124 -13.18 1.58 5.52
CA ARG A 124 -13.23 2.27 6.81
C ARG A 124 -12.36 3.54 6.80
N MET A 125 -11.16 3.48 6.20
CA MET A 125 -10.29 4.65 6.11
C MET A 125 -10.91 5.74 5.25
N GLN A 126 -11.53 5.37 4.12
CA GLN A 126 -12.31 6.30 3.31
C GLN A 126 -13.44 6.95 4.12
N LEU A 127 -14.23 6.14 4.83
CA LEU A 127 -15.36 6.65 5.61
C LEU A 127 -14.94 7.62 6.71
N LEU A 128 -13.82 7.36 7.39
CA LEU A 128 -13.38 8.14 8.54
C LEU A 128 -12.55 9.36 8.17
N TYR A 129 -11.70 9.25 7.14
CA TYR A 129 -10.61 10.20 6.93
C TYR A 129 -10.66 10.94 5.58
N ASN A 130 -11.56 10.61 4.66
CA ASN A 130 -11.61 11.22 3.32
C ASN A 130 -11.74 12.75 3.38
N GLU A 131 -12.64 13.28 4.21
CA GLU A 131 -12.84 14.74 4.33
C GLU A 131 -11.62 15.44 4.95
N GLU A 132 -11.03 14.90 6.01
CA GLU A 132 -9.86 15.49 6.65
C GLU A 132 -8.64 15.47 5.71
N ALA A 133 -8.41 14.36 5.03
CA ALA A 133 -7.33 14.22 4.05
C ALA A 133 -7.49 15.22 2.90
N ALA A 134 -8.71 15.37 2.35
CA ALA A 134 -9.02 16.33 1.30
C ALA A 134 -8.77 17.78 1.77
N ASN A 135 -9.24 18.14 2.96
CA ASN A 135 -9.05 19.48 3.54
C ASN A 135 -7.57 19.84 3.75
N LYS A 136 -6.72 18.85 4.00
CA LYS A 136 -5.26 19.02 4.15
C LYS A 136 -4.47 18.85 2.85
N GLY A 137 -5.12 18.49 1.75
CA GLY A 137 -4.43 18.18 0.49
C GLY A 137 -3.55 16.93 0.58
N VAL A 138 -3.92 15.95 1.41
CA VAL A 138 -3.17 14.71 1.62
C VAL A 138 -3.81 13.58 0.82
N TYR A 139 -3.03 12.95 -0.06
CA TYR A 139 -3.42 11.69 -0.69
C TYR A 139 -3.26 10.49 0.25
N VAL A 140 -4.30 9.68 0.35
CA VAL A 140 -4.32 8.38 1.02
C VAL A 140 -4.77 7.35 -0.01
N VAL A 141 -3.83 6.60 -0.57
CA VAL A 141 -4.07 5.67 -1.68
C VAL A 141 -3.67 4.26 -1.26
N PRO A 142 -4.58 3.47 -0.68
CA PRO A 142 -4.30 2.09 -0.31
C PRO A 142 -4.26 1.18 -1.55
N SER A 143 -3.81 -0.07 -1.36
CA SER A 143 -3.89 -1.14 -2.37
C SER A 143 -2.98 -0.96 -3.60
N CYS A 144 -1.80 -0.34 -3.45
CA CYS A 144 -0.81 -0.20 -4.53
C CYS A 144 0.06 -1.46 -4.67
N GLY A 145 -0.55 -2.64 -4.65
CA GLY A 145 0.10 -3.95 -4.78
C GLY A 145 -0.18 -4.65 -6.12
N VAL A 146 0.37 -5.85 -6.26
CA VAL A 146 0.21 -6.68 -7.47
C VAL A 146 -1.24 -7.12 -7.72
N ASP A 147 -2.07 -7.19 -6.69
CA ASP A 147 -3.47 -7.61 -6.82
C ASP A 147 -4.38 -6.49 -7.36
N SER A 148 -3.88 -5.25 -7.44
CA SER A 148 -4.68 -4.08 -7.83
C SER A 148 -4.09 -3.34 -9.02
N ILE A 149 -2.77 -3.07 -9.01
CA ILE A 149 -2.13 -2.26 -10.05
C ILE A 149 -2.37 -2.82 -11.47
N PRO A 150 -2.21 -4.14 -11.76
CA PRO A 150 -2.48 -4.67 -13.09
C PRO A 150 -3.92 -4.46 -13.54
N SER A 151 -4.87 -4.64 -12.63
CA SER A 151 -6.30 -4.44 -12.88
C SER A 151 -6.59 -2.96 -13.16
N ASP A 152 -6.09 -2.06 -12.33
CA ASP A 152 -6.29 -0.60 -12.48
C ASP A 152 -5.67 -0.08 -13.78
N MET A 153 -4.43 -0.51 -14.09
CA MET A 153 -3.76 -0.18 -15.36
C MET A 153 -4.50 -0.74 -16.56
N GLY A 154 -5.03 -1.97 -16.47
CA GLY A 154 -5.84 -2.59 -17.51
C GLY A 154 -7.12 -1.80 -17.80
N VAL A 155 -7.84 -1.40 -16.74
CA VAL A 155 -9.04 -0.57 -16.86
C VAL A 155 -8.71 0.80 -17.45
N ASP A 156 -7.64 1.46 -17.01
CA ASP A 156 -7.23 2.76 -17.56
C ASP A 156 -6.79 2.65 -19.03
N PHE A 157 -6.06 1.60 -19.39
CA PHE A 157 -5.68 1.33 -20.78
C PHE A 157 -6.91 1.13 -21.68
N VAL A 158 -7.86 0.30 -21.25
CA VAL A 158 -9.11 0.06 -21.99
C VAL A 158 -9.89 1.37 -22.11
N ARG A 159 -10.03 2.13 -21.03
CA ARG A 159 -10.71 3.44 -21.04
C ARG A 159 -10.10 4.41 -22.05
N LYS A 160 -8.78 4.46 -22.17
CA LYS A 160 -8.07 5.34 -23.11
C LYS A 160 -8.14 4.86 -24.56
N SER A 161 -8.26 3.55 -24.76
CA SER A 161 -8.18 2.93 -26.09
C SER A 161 -9.56 2.61 -26.69
N PHE A 162 -10.63 2.64 -25.89
CA PHE A 162 -11.96 2.30 -26.33
C PHE A 162 -12.65 3.48 -27.01
N GLU A 163 -12.95 3.32 -28.29
CA GLU A 163 -13.72 4.30 -29.06
C GLU A 163 -15.21 4.24 -28.66
N GLY A 164 -15.61 5.10 -27.72
CA GLY A 164 -16.99 5.23 -27.28
C GLY A 164 -17.13 5.38 -25.77
N THR A 165 -18.34 5.13 -25.27
CA THR A 165 -18.60 5.12 -23.82
C THR A 165 -18.38 3.73 -23.27
N LEU A 166 -17.39 3.57 -22.39
CA LEU A 166 -17.12 2.32 -21.71
C LEU A 166 -18.25 2.01 -20.72
N ASN A 167 -18.98 0.91 -20.95
CA ASN A 167 -20.09 0.50 -20.10
C ASN A 167 -19.67 -0.43 -18.95
N SER A 168 -18.80 -1.41 -19.23
CA SER A 168 -18.38 -2.42 -18.26
C SER A 168 -17.06 -3.06 -18.68
N VAL A 169 -16.19 -3.37 -17.72
CA VAL A 169 -14.95 -4.12 -17.91
C VAL A 169 -14.94 -5.28 -16.92
N GLU A 170 -14.69 -6.49 -17.42
CA GLU A 170 -14.41 -7.65 -16.57
C GLU A 170 -12.90 -7.90 -16.61
N VAL A 171 -12.29 -7.97 -15.42
CA VAL A 171 -10.86 -8.25 -15.27
C VAL A 171 -10.72 -9.64 -14.65
N TYR A 172 -9.90 -10.48 -15.28
CA TYR A 172 -9.55 -11.80 -14.78
C TYR A 172 -8.03 -11.86 -14.62
N GLN A 173 -7.59 -12.39 -13.47
CA GLN A 173 -6.18 -12.62 -13.18
C GLN A 173 -6.01 -14.06 -12.74
N GLU A 174 -5.09 -14.75 -13.42
CA GLU A 174 -4.67 -16.10 -13.06
C GLU A 174 -3.25 -16.04 -12.50
N VAL A 175 -3.05 -16.62 -11.33
CA VAL A 175 -1.74 -16.75 -10.71
C VAL A 175 -1.31 -18.21 -10.82
N VAL A 176 -0.26 -18.46 -11.59
CA VAL A 176 0.33 -19.78 -11.77
C VAL A 176 1.63 -19.83 -10.96
N PRO A 177 1.70 -20.59 -9.84
CA PRO A 177 2.93 -20.72 -9.07
C PRO A 177 4.01 -21.46 -9.87
N ASP A 178 5.27 -21.06 -9.70
CA ASP A 178 6.40 -21.83 -10.20
C ASP A 178 6.39 -23.23 -9.57
N GLY A 179 6.25 -24.26 -10.40
CA GLY A 179 6.15 -25.66 -9.97
C GLY A 179 4.72 -26.22 -9.82
N GLY A 180 3.69 -25.39 -10.03
CA GLY A 180 2.28 -25.79 -10.03
C GLY A 180 1.58 -25.66 -8.66
N PHE A 181 0.25 -25.79 -8.67
CA PHE A 181 -0.57 -25.69 -7.45
C PHE A 181 -0.18 -26.76 -6.42
N GLY A 182 0.05 -26.33 -5.18
CA GLY A 182 0.36 -27.22 -4.05
C GLY A 182 1.84 -27.49 -3.80
N VAL A 183 2.75 -26.91 -4.60
CA VAL A 183 4.19 -27.02 -4.37
C VAL A 183 4.68 -25.83 -3.54
N GLY A 184 4.71 -26.01 -2.21
CA GLY A 184 5.30 -25.05 -1.28
C GLY A 184 4.38 -23.92 -0.80
N PRO A 185 4.87 -23.06 0.11
CA PRO A 185 4.09 -21.95 0.66
C PRO A 185 3.80 -20.89 -0.41
N CYS A 186 2.52 -20.68 -0.69
CA CYS A 186 2.04 -19.75 -1.74
C CYS A 186 1.78 -18.32 -1.21
N ILE A 187 1.71 -18.12 0.11
CA ILE A 187 1.42 -16.84 0.76
C ILE A 187 2.34 -16.64 1.97
N ASN A 188 2.69 -15.39 2.27
CA ASN A 188 3.41 -15.06 3.50
C ASN A 188 2.45 -14.96 4.71
N SER A 189 3.00 -14.97 5.93
CA SER A 189 2.21 -14.95 7.17
C SER A 189 1.31 -13.73 7.32
N GLY A 190 1.79 -12.55 6.91
CA GLY A 190 1.01 -11.31 6.97
C GLY A 190 -0.23 -11.39 6.07
N THR A 191 -0.07 -11.88 4.84
CA THR A 191 -1.18 -12.11 3.90
C THR A 191 -2.20 -13.12 4.47
N TRP A 192 -1.73 -14.20 5.10
CA TRP A 192 -2.63 -15.17 5.73
C TRP A 192 -3.45 -14.55 6.87
N GLU A 193 -2.82 -13.79 7.76
CA GLU A 193 -3.50 -13.09 8.85
C GLU A 193 -4.53 -12.08 8.31
N SER A 194 -4.17 -11.29 7.28
CA SER A 194 -5.09 -10.40 6.60
C SER A 194 -6.32 -11.14 6.06
N LEU A 195 -6.14 -12.32 5.44
CA LEU A 195 -7.25 -13.14 4.93
C LEU A 195 -8.19 -13.59 6.05
N VAL A 196 -7.65 -14.00 7.20
CA VAL A 196 -8.46 -14.35 8.38
C VAL A 196 -9.31 -13.16 8.84
N TYR A 197 -8.72 -11.96 8.88
CA TYR A 197 -9.45 -10.75 9.26
C TYR A 197 -10.53 -10.34 8.25
N VAL A 198 -10.26 -10.47 6.95
CA VAL A 198 -11.25 -10.20 5.90
C VAL A 198 -12.51 -11.05 6.08
N LEU A 199 -12.34 -12.34 6.41
CA LEU A 199 -13.47 -13.24 6.67
C LEU A 199 -14.21 -12.86 7.96
N ALA A 200 -13.48 -12.50 9.03
CA ALA A 200 -14.07 -12.11 10.30
C ALA A 200 -14.94 -10.83 10.19
N ASP A 201 -14.54 -9.90 9.32
CA ASP A 201 -15.14 -8.57 9.19
C ASP A 201 -16.29 -8.46 8.19
N TYR A 202 -16.67 -9.57 7.55
CA TYR A 202 -17.66 -9.56 6.46
C TYR A 202 -18.96 -8.80 6.83
N SER A 203 -19.42 -8.93 8.08
CA SER A 203 -20.61 -8.25 8.56
C SER A 203 -20.43 -6.74 8.80
N GLU A 204 -19.22 -6.30 9.18
CA GLU A 204 -18.90 -4.88 9.37
C GLU A 204 -18.76 -4.15 8.03
N LEU A 205 -18.16 -4.82 7.04
CA LEU A 205 -17.98 -4.28 5.70
C LEU A 205 -19.33 -3.84 5.10
N ARG A 206 -20.38 -4.64 5.28
CA ARG A 206 -21.74 -4.27 4.85
C ARG A 206 -22.20 -2.94 5.44
N LYS A 207 -22.02 -2.74 6.74
CA LYS A 207 -22.44 -1.50 7.45
C LYS A 207 -21.65 -0.28 6.98
N ILE A 208 -20.37 -0.47 6.62
CA ILE A 208 -19.52 0.59 6.07
C ILE A 208 -20.03 0.99 4.68
N ARG A 209 -20.31 0.01 3.81
CA ARG A 209 -20.84 0.23 2.45
C ARG A 209 -22.17 0.96 2.46
N GLU A 210 -23.08 0.60 3.37
CA GLU A 210 -24.37 1.29 3.55
C GLU A 210 -24.18 2.78 3.88
N LYS A 211 -23.09 3.16 4.55
CA LYS A 211 -22.77 4.56 4.87
C LYS A 211 -22.09 5.30 3.73
N LEU A 212 -21.17 4.65 3.01
CA LEU A 212 -20.39 5.22 1.92
C LEU A 212 -21.20 5.35 0.62
N PHE A 213 -21.92 4.30 0.25
CA PHE A 213 -22.59 4.17 -1.05
C PHE A 213 -24.10 4.36 -0.90
N ARG A 214 -24.50 5.55 -0.44
CA ARG A 214 -25.92 5.89 -0.20
C ARG A 214 -26.72 6.08 -1.49
N ILE A 215 -26.04 6.35 -2.59
CA ILE A 215 -26.66 6.56 -3.90
C ILE A 215 -26.54 5.26 -4.67
N GLU A 216 -27.68 4.68 -5.05
CA GLU A 216 -27.68 3.57 -6.00
C GLU A 216 -27.14 4.06 -7.34
N VAL A 217 -26.04 3.47 -7.78
CA VAL A 217 -25.53 3.67 -9.14
C VAL A 217 -26.57 3.13 -10.13
N PRO A 218 -26.88 3.88 -11.20
CA PRO A 218 -27.86 3.43 -12.18
C PRO A 218 -27.43 2.09 -12.80
N PRO A 219 -28.39 1.24 -13.21
CA PRO A 219 -28.06 -0.04 -13.81
C PRO A 219 -27.25 0.17 -15.10
N LEU A 220 -26.08 -0.47 -15.18
CA LEU A 220 -25.25 -0.47 -16.38
C LEU A 220 -25.93 -1.33 -17.47
N VAL A 221 -26.30 -0.68 -18.58
CA VAL A 221 -26.98 -1.32 -19.72
C VAL A 221 -26.25 -0.96 -21.03
N PRO A 222 -26.04 -1.94 -21.93
CA PRO A 222 -26.46 -3.35 -21.84
C PRO A 222 -25.63 -4.13 -20.82
N LYS A 223 -26.23 -5.15 -20.19
CA LYS A 223 -25.46 -6.11 -19.39
C LYS A 223 -24.62 -6.98 -20.32
N LEU A 224 -23.37 -7.24 -19.96
CA LEU A 224 -22.57 -8.26 -20.62
C LEU A 224 -23.32 -9.59 -20.56
N SER A 225 -23.52 -10.24 -21.70
CA SER A 225 -24.06 -11.59 -21.75
C SER A 225 -22.94 -12.56 -21.40
N TYR A 226 -23.06 -13.29 -20.29
CA TYR A 226 -22.19 -14.44 -20.02
C TYR A 226 -22.38 -15.46 -21.15
N ARG A 227 -21.30 -15.77 -21.87
CA ARG A 227 -21.26 -16.85 -22.87
C ARG A 227 -20.70 -18.10 -22.24
#